data_AF-A0A702A7E5-F1
#
_entry.id   AF-A0A702A7E5-F1
#
_cell.length_a   1.000
_cell.length_b   1.000
_cell.length_c   1.000
_cell.angle_alpha   90.00
_cell.angle_beta   90.00
_cell.angle_gamma   90.00
#
_symmetry.space_group_name_H-M   'P 1'
#
loop_
_entity.id
_entity.type
_entity.pdbx_description
1 polymer ?
#
loop_
_entity_poly.entity_id
_entity_poly.type
_entity_poly.pdbx_seq_one_letter_code
_entity_poly.pdbx_strand_id
1 'polypeptide(L)'
;MPTKHIDDRTAAELDELYVRCVTLTQQPVKEVEVLRLAIQKGINNIADDDILASMSVKNTVWKGLADTVWNEVTPFWPLDAITGSNFDALAEAHSKTWQRFPSESCRKALYAELIREHIQLNDPIFSTYDSLFPAEDFGLTVEEEQALREERKRLNEEYLTSLPALNGRLYSELSSHEKTLAQHYTKMVSFEPIGNDDFRVLVNADK
;
A
#
# COMPACT_ATOMS: atom_id res chain seq x y z
N MET A 1 -22.77 51.01 8.78
CA MET A 1 -22.46 49.77 8.05
C MET A 1 -22.57 48.62 9.02
N PRO A 2 -23.32 47.54 8.75
CA PRO A 2 -23.20 46.34 9.55
C PRO A 2 -21.93 45.63 9.09
N THR A 3 -20.85 45.75 9.85
CA THR A 3 -19.72 44.84 9.77
C THR A 3 -20.26 43.46 10.13
N LYS A 4 -20.28 42.53 9.16
CA LYS A 4 -20.49 41.11 9.46
C LYS A 4 -19.32 40.67 10.31
N HIS A 5 -19.47 40.80 11.63
CA HIS A 5 -18.59 40.18 12.59
C HIS A 5 -18.83 38.67 12.45
N ILE A 6 -17.82 37.96 11.98
CA ILE A 6 -17.73 36.53 12.31
C ILE A 6 -17.77 36.49 13.84
N ASP A 7 -18.62 35.63 14.41
CA ASP A 7 -18.66 35.41 15.86
C ASP A 7 -17.21 35.14 16.33
N ASP A 8 -16.77 35.80 17.40
CA ASP A 8 -15.39 35.68 17.92
C ASP A 8 -14.99 34.22 18.10
N ARG A 9 -15.96 33.36 18.42
CA ARG A 9 -15.78 31.91 18.49
C ARG A 9 -15.40 31.28 17.15
N THR A 10 -16.13 31.60 16.09
CA THR A 10 -15.85 31.08 14.74
C THR A 10 -14.55 31.64 14.16
N ALA A 11 -14.16 32.86 14.54
CA ALA A 11 -12.87 33.42 14.18
C ALA A 11 -11.72 32.61 14.83
N ALA A 12 -11.83 32.30 16.13
CA ALA A 12 -10.86 31.47 16.83
C ALA A 12 -10.77 30.04 16.24
N GLU A 13 -11.91 29.40 15.93
CA GLU A 13 -11.96 28.08 15.28
C GLU A 13 -11.25 28.08 13.91
N LEU A 14 -11.35 29.19 13.16
CA LEU A 14 -10.67 29.35 11.87
C LEU A 14 -9.15 29.56 12.03
N ASP A 15 -8.71 30.30 13.04
CA ASP A 15 -7.29 30.49 13.34
C ASP A 15 -6.62 29.18 13.77
N GLU A 16 -7.30 28.39 14.60
CA GLU A 16 -6.85 27.03 14.96
C GLU A 16 -6.72 26.13 13.74
N LEU A 17 -7.72 26.17 12.84
CA LEU A 17 -7.66 25.44 11.58
C LEU A 17 -6.50 25.91 10.71
N TYR A 18 -6.23 27.21 10.63
CA TYR A 18 -5.09 27.76 9.89
C TYR A 18 -3.77 27.23 10.43
N VAL A 19 -3.57 27.27 11.75
CA VAL A 19 -2.37 26.73 12.41
C VAL A 19 -2.21 25.23 12.14
N ARG A 20 -3.30 24.46 12.21
CA ARG A 20 -3.31 23.03 11.88
C ARG A 20 -2.92 22.79 10.42
N CYS A 21 -3.43 23.59 9.48
CA CYS A 21 -3.06 23.50 8.05
C CYS A 21 -1.57 23.76 7.82
N VAL A 22 -1.01 24.82 8.40
CA VAL A 22 0.42 25.13 8.27
C VAL A 22 1.29 24.04 8.90
N THR A 23 0.87 23.52 10.06
CA THR A 23 1.61 22.49 10.79
C THR A 23 1.64 21.16 10.01
N LEU A 24 0.50 20.72 9.48
CA LEU A 24 0.40 19.47 8.72
C LEU A 24 1.09 19.54 7.37
N THR A 25 0.91 20.64 6.64
CA THR A 25 1.53 20.81 5.31
C THR A 25 3.02 21.15 5.39
N GLN A 26 3.49 21.59 6.56
CA GLN A 26 4.83 22.12 6.82
C GLN A 26 5.26 23.22 5.85
N GLN A 27 4.31 24.02 5.39
CA GLN A 27 4.59 25.16 4.51
C GLN A 27 3.53 26.27 4.66
N PRO A 28 3.81 27.48 4.14
CA PRO A 28 2.84 28.58 4.19
C PRO A 28 1.57 28.25 3.39
N VAL A 29 0.41 28.43 4.03
CA VAL A 29 -0.91 28.20 3.42
C VAL A 29 -1.62 29.54 3.22
N LYS A 30 -2.35 29.67 2.11
CA LYS A 30 -3.16 30.87 1.86
C LYS A 30 -4.46 30.80 2.66
N GLU A 31 -4.79 31.87 3.38
CA GLU A 31 -6.05 31.97 4.16
C GLU A 31 -7.29 31.68 3.30
N VAL A 32 -7.28 32.12 2.04
CA VAL A 32 -8.38 31.86 1.10
C VAL A 32 -8.61 30.37 0.84
N GLU A 33 -7.57 29.55 0.87
CA GLU A 33 -7.68 28.09 0.68
C GLU A 33 -8.27 27.43 1.93
N VAL A 34 -7.83 27.86 3.12
CA VAL A 34 -8.39 27.41 4.42
C VAL A 34 -9.87 27.79 4.52
N LEU A 35 -10.22 29.02 4.17
CA LEU A 35 -11.61 29.50 4.14
C LEU A 35 -12.47 28.70 3.16
N ARG A 36 -11.96 28.38 1.97
CA ARG A 36 -12.69 27.56 1.00
C ARG A 36 -12.96 26.16 1.54
N LEU A 37 -11.95 25.54 2.16
CA LEU A 37 -12.10 24.22 2.78
C LEU A 37 -13.14 24.24 3.91
N ALA A 38 -13.06 25.25 4.80
CA ALA A 38 -14.00 25.52 5.87
C ALA A 38 -15.45 25.70 5.37
N ILE A 39 -15.64 26.43 4.27
CA ILE A 39 -16.96 26.65 3.67
C ILE A 39 -17.51 25.36 3.06
N GLN A 40 -16.66 24.56 2.41
CA GLN A 40 -17.09 23.35 1.70
C GLN A 40 -17.45 22.20 2.65
N LYS A 41 -16.66 21.97 3.71
CA LYS A 41 -16.86 20.85 4.65
C LYS A 41 -17.50 21.25 5.98
N GLY A 42 -17.41 22.53 6.34
CA GLY A 42 -17.68 23.01 7.70
C GLY A 42 -16.45 22.85 8.60
N ILE A 43 -16.10 23.90 9.35
CA ILE A 43 -14.85 23.97 10.15
C ILE A 43 -14.68 22.76 11.08
N ASN A 44 -15.76 22.31 11.73
CA ASN A 44 -15.73 21.21 12.71
C ASN A 44 -15.64 19.81 12.10
N ASN A 45 -15.78 19.67 10.78
CA ASN A 45 -15.78 18.37 10.10
C ASN A 45 -14.48 18.11 9.32
N ILE A 46 -13.51 19.03 9.37
CA ILE A 46 -12.26 18.90 8.60
C ILE A 46 -11.32 17.92 9.30
N ALA A 47 -11.05 16.81 8.62
CA ALA A 47 -10.02 15.85 9.01
C ALA A 47 -8.63 16.24 8.47
N ASP A 48 -7.57 15.63 8.99
CA ASP A 48 -6.21 15.89 8.47
C ASP A 48 -6.07 15.46 7.01
N ASP A 49 -6.76 14.38 6.63
CA ASP A 49 -6.84 13.90 5.26
C ASP A 49 -7.41 14.96 4.31
N ASP A 50 -8.43 15.70 4.74
CA ASP A 50 -9.02 16.77 3.94
C ASP A 50 -8.03 17.91 3.69
N ILE A 51 -7.22 18.24 4.70
CA ILE A 51 -6.19 19.28 4.60
C ILE A 51 -5.12 18.85 3.61
N LEU A 52 -4.58 17.64 3.77
CA LEU A 52 -3.52 17.12 2.90
C LEU A 52 -4.00 16.88 1.46
N ALA A 53 -5.26 16.51 1.27
CA ALA A 53 -5.85 16.29 -0.06
C ALA A 53 -6.15 17.60 -0.81
N SER A 54 -6.49 18.68 -0.09
CA SER A 54 -6.96 19.94 -0.69
C SER A 54 -5.86 20.99 -0.86
N MET A 55 -4.74 20.86 -0.15
CA MET A 55 -3.68 21.85 -0.12
C MET A 55 -2.41 21.32 -0.77
N SER A 56 -1.53 22.23 -1.17
CA SER A 56 -0.14 21.84 -1.44
C SER A 56 0.48 21.39 -0.12
N VAL A 57 1.31 20.34 -0.18
CA VAL A 57 2.02 19.78 0.97
C VAL A 57 3.49 19.67 0.62
N LYS A 58 4.37 19.98 1.58
CA LYS A 58 5.81 19.83 1.39
C LYS A 58 6.18 18.35 1.23
N ASN A 59 7.01 18.02 0.24
CA ASN A 59 7.40 16.62 -0.05
C ASN A 59 7.98 15.86 1.16
N THR A 60 8.64 16.56 2.10
CA THR A 60 9.18 15.94 3.32
C THR A 60 8.10 15.35 4.22
N VAL A 61 6.88 15.90 4.19
CA VAL A 61 5.73 15.37 4.92
C VAL A 61 5.31 14.04 4.31
N TRP A 62 5.15 13.98 2.98
CA TRP A 62 4.81 12.74 2.28
C TRP A 62 5.87 11.68 2.48
N LYS A 63 7.15 12.05 2.42
CA LYS A 63 8.26 11.14 2.73
C LYS A 63 8.17 10.58 4.15
N GLY A 64 8.00 11.43 5.16
CA GLY A 64 7.91 10.97 6.55
C GLY A 64 6.68 10.09 6.82
N LEU A 65 5.55 10.38 6.16
CA LEU A 65 4.35 9.54 6.23
C LEU A 65 4.57 8.21 5.52
N ALA A 66 5.20 8.20 4.34
CA ALA A 66 5.56 6.98 3.61
C ALA A 66 6.49 6.09 4.44
N ASP A 67 7.55 6.66 5.04
CA ASP A 67 8.46 5.93 5.92
C ASP A 67 7.72 5.32 7.12
N THR A 68 6.75 6.05 7.68
CA THR A 68 5.94 5.56 8.80
C THR A 68 5.06 4.38 8.38
N VAL A 69 4.36 4.50 7.25
CA VAL A 69 3.54 3.41 6.69
C VAL A 69 4.41 2.19 6.41
N TRP A 70 5.58 2.38 5.79
CA TRP A 70 6.50 1.29 5.51
C TRP A 70 6.95 0.58 6.80
N ASN A 71 7.38 1.33 7.81
CA ASN A 71 7.77 0.77 9.11
C ASN A 71 6.62 0.07 9.87
N GLU A 72 5.37 0.44 9.59
CA GLU A 72 4.20 -0.24 10.14
C GLU A 72 3.91 -1.56 9.41
N VAL A 73 4.26 -1.68 8.13
CA VAL A 73 3.97 -2.87 7.30
C VAL A 73 5.09 -3.91 7.34
N THR A 74 6.36 -3.48 7.27
CA THR A 74 7.52 -4.39 7.20
C THR A 74 7.66 -5.40 8.34
N PRO A 75 7.20 -5.15 9.58
CA PRO A 75 7.26 -6.16 10.63
C PRO A 75 6.32 -7.34 10.40
N PHE A 76 5.30 -7.19 9.54
CA PHE A 76 4.28 -8.22 9.31
C PHE A 76 4.52 -9.06 8.06
N TRP A 77 5.44 -8.64 7.18
CA TRP A 77 5.64 -9.30 5.90
C TRP A 77 7.11 -9.29 5.46
N PRO A 78 7.61 -10.37 4.80
CA PRO A 78 8.95 -10.37 4.22
C PRO A 78 9.11 -9.26 3.18
N LEU A 79 10.22 -8.51 3.24
CA LEU A 79 10.49 -7.35 2.37
C LEU A 79 10.43 -7.68 0.87
N ASP A 80 10.90 -8.87 0.50
CA ASP A 80 10.90 -9.40 -0.86
C ASP A 80 9.52 -9.91 -1.31
N ALA A 81 8.60 -10.14 -0.36
CA ALA A 81 7.23 -10.55 -0.63
C ALA A 81 6.23 -9.38 -0.62
N ILE A 82 6.67 -8.15 -0.33
CA ILE A 82 5.84 -6.95 -0.45
C ILE A 82 5.96 -6.44 -1.89
N THR A 83 4.87 -6.54 -2.64
CA THR A 83 4.75 -6.10 -4.04
C THR A 83 3.72 -4.98 -4.15
N GLY A 84 3.75 -4.20 -5.23
CA GLY A 84 2.73 -3.18 -5.49
C GLY A 84 1.30 -3.75 -5.46
N SER A 85 1.12 -5.00 -5.92
CA SER A 85 -0.17 -5.68 -5.98
C SER A 85 -0.75 -6.12 -4.63
N ASN A 86 0.07 -6.36 -3.60
CA ASN A 86 -0.40 -6.78 -2.28
C ASN A 86 -0.26 -5.67 -1.21
N PHE A 87 0.52 -4.63 -1.49
CA PHE A 87 0.79 -3.56 -0.54
C PHE A 87 -0.48 -2.86 -0.06
N ASP A 88 -1.44 -2.57 -0.94
CA ASP A 88 -2.71 -1.92 -0.57
C ASP A 88 -3.43 -2.71 0.54
N ALA A 89 -3.54 -4.03 0.36
CA ALA A 89 -4.23 -4.88 1.32
C ALA A 89 -3.47 -5.02 2.65
N LEU A 90 -2.14 -5.07 2.58
CA LEU A 90 -1.27 -5.13 3.76
C LEU A 90 -1.31 -3.82 4.56
N ALA A 91 -1.22 -2.68 3.87
CA ALA A 91 -1.28 -1.37 4.48
C ALA A 91 -2.65 -1.11 5.10
N GLU A 92 -3.74 -1.53 4.45
CA GLU A 92 -5.09 -1.43 5.02
C GLU A 92 -5.26 -2.31 6.27
N ALA A 93 -4.60 -3.47 6.35
CA ALA A 93 -4.69 -4.35 7.51
C ALA A 93 -3.82 -3.91 8.69
N HIS A 94 -2.61 -3.41 8.42
CA HIS A 94 -1.57 -3.23 9.44
C HIS A 94 -1.15 -1.79 9.70
N SER A 95 -1.38 -0.86 8.75
CA SER A 95 -0.96 0.53 8.91
C SER A 95 -2.10 1.44 9.38
N LYS A 96 -1.95 1.98 10.60
CA LYS A 96 -2.87 3.00 11.13
C LYS A 96 -2.72 4.31 10.38
N THR A 97 -1.49 4.62 9.97
CA THR A 97 -1.20 5.83 9.21
C THR A 97 -1.86 5.76 7.83
N TRP A 98 -1.86 4.59 7.19
CA TRP A 98 -2.60 4.35 5.96
C TRP A 98 -4.11 4.53 6.14
N GLN A 99 -4.70 3.94 7.17
CA GLN A 99 -6.15 4.08 7.44
C GLN A 99 -6.59 5.52 7.74
N ARG A 100 -5.71 6.35 8.31
CA ARG A 100 -6.00 7.76 8.63
C ARG A 100 -6.22 8.63 7.40
N PHE A 101 -5.66 8.27 6.25
CA PHE A 101 -5.67 9.07 5.02
C PHE A 101 -6.33 8.33 3.84
N PRO A 102 -7.67 8.19 3.86
CA PRO A 102 -8.40 7.42 2.84
C PRO A 102 -8.55 8.15 1.48
N SER A 103 -8.27 9.46 1.40
CA SER A 103 -8.45 10.20 0.15
C SER A 103 -7.55 9.69 -0.97
N GLU A 104 -8.10 9.58 -2.19
CA GLU A 104 -7.36 9.14 -3.38
C GLU A 104 -6.13 10.03 -3.66
N SER A 105 -6.24 11.34 -3.42
CA SER A 105 -5.14 12.30 -3.57
C SER A 105 -3.97 11.97 -2.63
N CYS A 106 -4.28 11.74 -1.34
CA CYS A 106 -3.30 11.34 -0.33
C CYS A 106 -2.69 9.98 -0.65
N ARG A 107 -3.51 8.99 -1.03
CA ARG A 107 -3.06 7.66 -1.45
C ARG A 107 -2.05 7.75 -2.60
N LYS A 108 -2.35 8.51 -3.65
CA LYS A 108 -1.44 8.72 -4.79
C LYS A 108 -0.12 9.39 -4.39
N ALA A 109 -0.18 10.42 -3.54
CA ALA A 109 1.02 11.11 -3.07
C ALA A 109 1.91 10.21 -2.21
N LEU A 110 1.31 9.45 -1.29
CA LEU A 110 2.02 8.46 -0.47
C LEU A 110 2.64 7.36 -1.33
N TYR A 111 1.87 6.81 -2.28
CA TYR A 111 2.36 5.78 -3.19
C TYR A 111 3.54 6.25 -4.03
N ALA A 112 3.51 7.49 -4.53
CA ALA A 112 4.60 8.05 -5.33
C ALA A 112 5.91 8.14 -4.55
N GLU A 113 5.86 8.47 -3.26
CA GLU A 113 7.04 8.49 -2.40
C GLU A 113 7.48 7.09 -1.99
N LEU A 114 6.53 6.20 -1.66
CA LEU A 114 6.80 4.80 -1.34
C LEU A 114 7.52 4.07 -2.49
N ILE A 115 7.07 4.24 -3.73
CA ILE A 115 7.72 3.66 -4.93
C ILE A 115 9.12 4.25 -5.15
N ARG A 116 9.31 5.53 -4.84
CA ARG A 116 10.61 6.20 -4.99
C ARG A 116 11.64 5.66 -4.01
N GLU A 117 11.26 5.43 -2.76
CA GLU A 117 12.17 4.98 -1.69
C GLU A 117 12.28 3.45 -1.62
N HIS A 118 11.21 2.72 -2.00
CA HIS A 118 11.14 1.25 -1.94
C HIS A 118 10.92 0.65 -3.33
N ILE A 119 12.04 0.35 -4.01
CA ILE A 119 12.08 -0.23 -5.36
C ILE A 119 11.27 -1.55 -5.45
N GLN A 120 11.09 -2.26 -4.34
CA GLN A 120 10.30 -3.50 -4.27
C GLN A 120 8.81 -3.30 -4.60
N LEU A 121 8.30 -2.06 -4.49
CA LEU A 121 6.94 -1.72 -4.90
C LEU A 121 6.80 -1.48 -6.40
N ASN A 122 7.90 -1.34 -7.13
CA ASN A 122 7.83 -1.45 -8.59
C ASN A 122 7.59 -2.90 -8.95
N ASP A 123 6.64 -3.14 -9.85
CA ASP A 123 6.44 -4.46 -10.41
C ASP A 123 7.78 -4.93 -11.00
N PRO A 124 8.32 -6.08 -10.54
CA PRO A 124 9.57 -6.58 -11.06
C PRO A 124 9.43 -6.82 -12.57
N ILE A 125 10.50 -6.58 -13.33
CA ILE A 125 10.54 -6.78 -14.80
C ILE A 125 10.04 -8.18 -15.19
N PHE A 126 10.26 -9.16 -14.31
CA PHE A 126 9.68 -10.50 -14.39
C PHE A 126 8.79 -10.71 -13.16
N SER A 127 7.52 -10.98 -13.39
CA SER A 127 6.57 -11.30 -12.33
C SER A 127 6.82 -12.69 -11.76
N THR A 128 6.22 -12.99 -10.61
CA THR A 128 6.20 -14.37 -10.08
C THR A 128 5.56 -15.34 -11.08
N TYR A 129 4.65 -14.85 -11.93
CA TYR A 129 4.05 -15.65 -13.01
C TYR A 129 5.09 -16.05 -14.06
N ASP A 130 5.93 -15.12 -14.51
CA ASP A 130 6.98 -15.37 -15.51
C ASP A 130 8.04 -16.36 -15.01
N SER A 131 8.26 -16.41 -13.69
CA SER A 131 9.19 -17.36 -13.07
C SER A 131 8.58 -18.75 -12.84
N LEU A 132 7.26 -18.87 -12.74
CA LEU A 132 6.59 -20.13 -12.39
C LEU A 132 5.98 -20.84 -13.60
N PHE A 133 5.64 -20.09 -14.64
CA PHE A 133 4.94 -20.59 -15.81
C PHE A 133 5.77 -20.36 -17.07
N PRO A 134 5.73 -21.31 -18.03
CA PRO A 134 6.39 -21.13 -19.32
C PRO A 134 5.91 -19.84 -20.00
N ALA A 135 6.85 -19.06 -20.53
CA ALA A 135 6.54 -17.83 -21.26
C ALA A 135 5.74 -18.14 -22.53
N GLU A 136 4.85 -17.20 -22.89
CA GLU A 136 4.21 -17.22 -24.21
C GLU A 136 5.20 -16.67 -25.24
N ASP A 137 5.63 -17.51 -26.18
CA ASP A 137 6.45 -17.06 -27.30
C ASP A 137 5.58 -16.46 -28.40
N PHE A 138 6.04 -15.35 -28.99
CA PHE A 138 5.37 -14.77 -30.15
C PHE A 138 5.56 -15.66 -31.38
N GLY A 139 4.45 -16.19 -31.91
CA GLY A 139 4.45 -17.01 -33.14
C GLY A 139 4.04 -18.47 -32.95
N LEU A 140 3.51 -18.84 -31.78
CA LEU A 140 2.93 -20.15 -31.52
C LEU A 140 1.75 -20.43 -32.45
N THR A 141 1.65 -21.68 -32.89
CA THR A 141 0.46 -22.19 -33.55
C THR A 141 -0.69 -22.36 -32.54
N VAL A 142 -1.93 -22.45 -33.03
CA VAL A 142 -3.12 -22.65 -32.17
C VAL A 142 -3.01 -23.93 -31.32
N GLU A 143 -2.37 -24.98 -31.85
CA GLU A 143 -2.13 -26.23 -31.12
C GLU A 143 -1.10 -26.05 -30.00
N GLU A 144 -0.02 -25.30 -30.26
CA GLU A 144 1.02 -25.02 -29.26
C GLU A 144 0.50 -24.08 -28.16
N GLU A 145 -0.35 -23.10 -28.49
CA GLU A 145 -1.03 -22.27 -27.49
C GLU A 145 -1.93 -23.10 -26.56
N GLN A 146 -2.64 -24.10 -27.11
CA GLN A 146 -3.48 -25.00 -26.32
C GLN A 146 -2.64 -25.88 -25.41
N ALA A 147 -1.57 -26.47 -25.94
CA ALA A 147 -0.64 -27.29 -25.15
C ALA A 147 -0.02 -26.49 -23.99
N LEU A 148 0.39 -25.24 -24.22
CA LEU A 148 0.92 -24.36 -23.17
C LEU A 148 -0.12 -24.03 -22.10
N ARG A 149 -1.39 -23.80 -22.48
CA ARG A 149 -2.46 -23.57 -21.49
C ARG A 149 -2.70 -24.81 -20.63
N GLU A 150 -2.69 -25.99 -21.23
CA GLU A 150 -2.83 -27.25 -20.50
C GLU A 150 -1.64 -27.50 -19.57
N GLU A 151 -0.42 -27.25 -20.03
CA GLU A 151 0.78 -27.36 -19.20
C GLU A 151 0.76 -26.37 -18.03
N ARG A 152 0.40 -25.10 -18.27
CA ARG A 152 0.23 -24.10 -17.21
C ARG A 152 -0.83 -24.53 -16.19
N LYS A 153 -1.95 -25.10 -16.66
CA LYS A 153 -3.00 -25.61 -15.77
C LYS A 153 -2.47 -26.77 -14.91
N ARG A 154 -1.75 -27.72 -15.51
CA ARG A 154 -1.13 -28.84 -14.80
C ARG A 154 -0.12 -28.34 -13.74
N LEU A 155 0.76 -27.43 -14.12
CA LEU A 155 1.75 -26.83 -13.20
C LEU A 155 1.05 -26.09 -12.06
N ASN A 156 -0.01 -25.33 -12.35
CA ASN A 156 -0.78 -24.65 -11.32
C ASN A 156 -1.42 -25.64 -10.32
N GLU A 157 -1.98 -26.75 -10.79
CA GLU A 157 -2.53 -27.80 -9.93
C GLU A 157 -1.44 -28.48 -9.07
N GLU A 158 -0.27 -28.73 -9.65
CA GLU A 158 0.89 -29.27 -8.93
C GLU A 158 1.39 -28.31 -7.84
N TYR A 159 1.55 -27.03 -8.18
CA TYR A 159 1.94 -25.99 -7.24
C TYR A 159 0.95 -25.86 -6.09
N LEU A 160 -0.36 -25.81 -6.37
CA LEU A 160 -1.40 -25.77 -5.34
C LEU A 160 -1.35 -27.00 -4.42
N THR A 161 -1.05 -28.18 -4.95
CA THR A 161 -0.90 -29.41 -4.16
C THR A 161 0.35 -29.38 -3.28
N SER A 162 1.40 -28.68 -3.72
CA SER A 162 2.65 -28.51 -2.96
C SER A 162 2.58 -27.42 -1.88
N LEU A 163 1.68 -26.44 -2.02
CA LEU A 163 1.57 -25.31 -1.08
C LEU A 163 1.43 -25.73 0.39
N PRO A 164 0.58 -26.71 0.77
CA PRO A 164 0.46 -27.12 2.17
C PRO A 164 1.78 -27.59 2.80
N ALA A 165 2.75 -28.05 2.02
CA ALA A 165 4.07 -28.46 2.52
C ALA A 165 4.93 -27.27 3.01
N LEU A 166 4.57 -26.04 2.61
CA LEU A 166 5.21 -24.81 3.08
C LEU A 166 4.65 -24.36 4.43
N ASN A 167 3.51 -24.90 4.86
CA ASN A 167 2.85 -24.48 6.09
C ASN A 167 3.72 -24.78 7.33
N GLY A 168 3.91 -23.76 8.17
CA GLY A 168 4.70 -23.84 9.40
C GLY A 168 6.21 -23.72 9.21
N ARG A 169 6.73 -23.68 7.97
CA ARG A 169 8.15 -23.50 7.69
C ARG A 169 8.57 -22.03 7.84
N LEU A 170 9.86 -21.82 8.13
CA LEU A 170 10.46 -20.49 8.17
C LEU A 170 10.72 -20.00 6.75
N TYR A 171 10.43 -18.73 6.50
CA TYR A 171 10.63 -18.11 5.19
C TYR A 171 12.10 -18.07 4.79
N SER A 172 13.00 -17.86 5.76
CA SER A 172 14.44 -17.89 5.54
C SER A 172 14.96 -19.24 5.02
N GLU A 173 14.30 -20.35 5.40
CA GLU A 173 14.67 -21.73 5.05
C GLU A 173 14.09 -22.20 3.71
N LEU A 174 13.25 -21.38 3.07
CA LEU A 174 12.66 -21.70 1.77
C LEU A 174 13.68 -21.52 0.64
N SER A 175 13.65 -22.45 -0.31
CA SER A 175 14.37 -22.30 -1.58
C SER A 175 13.82 -21.13 -2.39
N SER A 176 14.61 -20.63 -3.35
CA SER A 176 14.18 -19.53 -4.22
C SER A 176 12.84 -19.81 -4.91
N HIS A 177 12.62 -21.04 -5.36
CA HIS A 177 11.36 -21.45 -6.00
C HIS A 177 10.19 -21.48 -5.01
N GLU A 178 10.38 -22.01 -3.80
CA GLU A 178 9.33 -22.02 -2.76
C GLU A 178 8.97 -20.59 -2.30
N LYS A 179 9.95 -19.68 -2.26
CA LYS A 179 9.68 -18.26 -2.01
C LYS A 179 8.83 -17.64 -3.11
N THR A 180 9.14 -17.92 -4.38
CA THR A 180 8.33 -17.45 -5.51
C THR A 180 6.90 -18.01 -5.44
N LEU A 181 6.71 -19.28 -5.07
CA LEU A 181 5.39 -19.87 -4.86
C LEU A 181 4.61 -19.14 -3.75
N ALA A 182 5.25 -18.93 -2.59
CA ALA A 182 4.64 -18.21 -1.48
C ALA A 182 4.25 -16.76 -1.84
N GLN A 183 5.07 -16.09 -2.64
CA GLN A 183 4.80 -14.75 -3.18
C GLN A 183 3.70 -14.74 -4.26
N HIS A 184 3.63 -15.78 -5.09
CA HIS A 184 2.62 -15.88 -6.14
C HIS A 184 1.21 -16.11 -5.56
N TYR A 185 1.11 -17.00 -4.57
CA TYR A 185 -0.15 -17.37 -3.95
C TYR A 185 -0.45 -16.58 -2.66
N THR A 186 -0.16 -15.27 -2.65
CA THR A 186 -0.41 -14.35 -1.51
C THR A 186 -1.85 -14.31 -1.00
N LYS A 187 -2.83 -14.79 -1.79
CA LYS A 187 -4.23 -14.95 -1.33
C LYS A 187 -4.43 -16.14 -0.39
N MET A 188 -3.63 -17.19 -0.56
CA MET A 188 -3.70 -18.44 0.23
C MET A 188 -2.57 -18.51 1.26
N VAL A 189 -1.50 -17.75 1.06
CA VAL A 189 -0.32 -17.72 1.92
C VAL A 189 -0.29 -16.41 2.71
N SER A 190 -0.14 -16.56 4.02
CA SER A 190 0.06 -15.47 4.98
C SER A 190 1.34 -15.69 5.76
N PHE A 191 1.88 -14.64 6.36
CA PHE A 191 3.13 -14.71 7.12
C PHE A 191 2.91 -14.25 8.56
N GLU A 192 3.49 -14.97 9.51
CA GLU A 192 3.48 -14.62 10.93
C GLU A 192 4.91 -14.30 11.40
N PRO A 193 5.16 -13.10 11.96
CA PRO A 193 6.51 -12.73 12.41
C PRO A 193 6.88 -13.46 13.70
N ILE A 194 8.07 -14.09 13.74
CA ILE A 194 8.57 -14.83 14.92
C ILE A 194 9.55 -13.97 15.77
N GLY A 195 9.80 -12.71 15.38
CA GLY A 195 10.57 -11.75 16.20
C GLY A 195 12.09 -11.78 15.99
N ASN A 196 12.57 -12.41 14.92
CA ASN A 196 13.99 -12.44 14.54
C ASN A 196 14.20 -12.07 13.05
N ASP A 197 13.38 -11.15 12.54
CA ASP A 197 13.24 -10.83 11.10
C ASP A 197 12.90 -12.03 10.20
N ASP A 198 12.40 -13.10 10.82
CA ASP A 198 11.97 -14.31 10.14
C ASP A 198 10.47 -14.53 10.32
N PHE A 199 9.89 -15.14 9.29
CA PHE A 199 8.46 -15.26 9.12
C PHE A 199 8.07 -16.72 9.01
N ARG A 200 7.05 -17.13 9.76
CA ARG A 200 6.41 -18.43 9.55
C ARG A 200 5.43 -18.32 8.40
N VAL A 201 5.54 -19.24 7.46
CA VAL A 201 4.59 -19.34 6.36
C VAL A 201 3.33 -20.06 6.85
N LEU A 202 2.18 -19.41 6.72
CA LEU A 202 0.87 -19.95 7.07
C LEU A 202 0.04 -20.11 5.79
N VAL A 203 -0.25 -21.35 5.42
CA VAL A 203 -1.05 -21.66 4.24
C VAL A 203 -2.48 -21.91 4.66
N ASN A 204 -3.36 -20.99 4.29
CA ASN A 204 -4.79 -21.10 4.52
C ASN A 204 -5.39 -21.93 3.39
N ALA A 205 -5.58 -23.23 3.65
CA ALA A 205 -6.16 -24.17 2.69
C ALA A 205 -7.68 -23.99 2.45
N ASP A 206 -8.33 -23.04 3.13
CA ASP A 206 -9.79 -22.89 3.22
C ASP A 206 -10.37 -21.69 2.44
N LYS A 207 -9.71 -21.19 1.38
CA LYS A 207 -10.29 -20.17 0.48
C LYS A 207 -10.20 -20.53 -0.98
#